data_AF-A0A531KHR2-F1
#
_entry.id   AF-A0A531KHR2-F1
#
_cell.length_a   1.000
_cell.length_b   1.000
_cell.length_c   1.000
_cell.angle_alpha   90.00
_cell.angle_beta   90.00
_cell.angle_gamma   90.00
#
_symmetry.space_group_name_H-M   'P 1'
#
loop_
_entity.id
_entity.type
_entity.pdbx_description
1 polymer ?
#
loop_
_entity_poly.entity_id
_entity_poly.type
_entity_poly.pdbx_seq_one_letter_code
_entity_poly.pdbx_strand_id
1 'polypeptide(L)' 'MAVKAAAEHANWLLKPAARLVPLDQNRARRELSEIASAAQEGRLARLAKLLAGEGAVQDFLAAVFDLSPFLRD' A
#
# COMPACT_ATOMS: atom_id res chain seq x y z
N MET A 1 29.90 -7.06 -16.69
CA MET A 1 28.80 -7.93 -17.19
C MET A 1 27.52 -7.11 -17.13
N ALA A 2 26.94 -6.78 -18.28
CA ALA A 2 25.71 -5.99 -18.36
C ALA A 2 24.53 -6.95 -18.51
N VAL A 3 23.61 -6.97 -17.55
CA VAL A 3 22.35 -7.72 -17.68
C VAL A 3 21.46 -6.93 -18.63
N LYS A 4 21.30 -7.45 -19.84
CA LYS A 4 20.44 -6.90 -20.87
C LYS A 4 19.00 -7.28 -20.50
N ALA A 5 18.23 -6.33 -19.98
CA ALA A 5 16.79 -6.53 -19.77
C ALA A 5 16.14 -6.64 -21.15
N ALA A 6 15.77 -7.86 -21.54
CA ALA A 6 14.92 -8.08 -22.69
C ALA A 6 13.56 -7.47 -22.37
N ALA A 7 13.17 -6.45 -23.14
CA ALA A 7 11.83 -5.88 -23.08
C ALA A 7 10.84 -6.90 -23.64
N GLU A 8 10.38 -7.81 -22.79
CA GLU A 8 9.21 -8.63 -23.08
C GLU A 8 8.03 -7.68 -23.22
N HIS A 9 7.37 -7.75 -24.38
CA HIS A 9 6.21 -6.96 -24.73
C HIS A 9 5.24 -6.87 -23.53
N ALA A 10 5.18 -5.69 -22.93
CA ALA A 10 4.25 -5.40 -21.86
C ALA A 10 2.84 -5.64 -22.42
N ASN A 11 2.25 -6.77 -22.03
CA ASN A 11 0.85 -7.07 -22.30
C ASN A 11 0.04 -5.84 -21.86
N TRP A 12 -0.57 -5.14 -22.83
CA TRP A 12 -1.28 -3.85 -22.70
C TRP A 12 -2.52 -3.89 -21.78
N LEU A 13 -2.71 -4.97 -21.02
CA LEU A 13 -3.79 -5.14 -20.03
C LEU A 13 -3.56 -4.34 -18.74
N LEU A 14 -2.64 -3.36 -18.72
CA LEU A 14 -2.32 -2.54 -17.54
C LEU A 14 -2.07 -3.38 -16.28
N LYS A 15 -1.58 -4.63 -16.44
CA LYS A 15 -1.24 -5.46 -15.30
C LYS A 15 -0.01 -4.85 -14.66
N PRO A 16 -0.08 -4.39 -13.39
CA PRO A 16 1.07 -3.78 -12.74
C PRO A 16 2.26 -4.74 -12.82
N ALA A 17 3.33 -4.29 -13.48
CA ALA A 17 4.50 -5.13 -13.73
C ALA A 17 5.29 -5.44 -12.45
N ALA A 18 5.01 -4.74 -11.36
CA ALA A 18 5.65 -4.91 -10.07
C ALA A 18 4.63 -4.82 -8.94
N ARG A 19 4.89 -5.60 -7.88
CA ARG A 19 4.19 -5.46 -6.60
C ARG A 19 4.71 -4.22 -5.89
N LEU A 20 3.80 -3.35 -5.44
CA LEU A 20 4.15 -2.21 -4.61
C LEU A 20 4.54 -2.72 -3.20
N VAL A 21 5.69 -2.28 -2.70
CA VAL A 21 6.21 -2.66 -1.38
C VAL A 21 6.62 -1.41 -0.61
N PRO A 22 6.32 -1.32 0.70
CA PRO A 22 6.77 -0.21 1.53
C PRO A 22 8.31 -0.20 1.67
N LEU A 23 8.88 0.96 1.98
CA LEU A 23 10.29 1.11 2.38
C LEU A 23 10.55 0.43 3.71
N ASP A 24 9.61 0.55 4.67
CA ASP A 24 9.64 -0.13 5.95
C ASP A 24 8.29 -0.78 6.25
N GLN A 25 8.24 -2.11 6.15
CA GLN A 25 7.00 -2.87 6.29
C GLN A 25 6.40 -2.78 7.70
N ASN A 26 7.22 -2.71 8.74
CA ASN A 26 6.74 -2.66 10.12
C ASN A 26 6.19 -1.27 10.43
N ARG A 27 6.90 -0.22 9.98
CA ARG A 27 6.42 1.16 10.08
C ARG A 27 5.11 1.34 9.31
N ALA A 28 5.05 0.89 8.05
CA ALA A 28 3.87 1.02 7.20
C ALA A 28 2.63 0.35 7.82
N ARG A 29 2.80 -0.83 8.43
CA ARG A 29 1.70 -1.52 9.14
C ARG A 29 1.25 -0.78 10.39
N ARG A 30 2.19 -0.21 11.14
CA ARG A 30 1.87 0.60 12.31
C ARG A 30 1.09 1.86 11.92
N GLU A 31 1.57 2.60 10.91
CA GLU A 31 0.90 3.78 10.38
C GLU A 31 -0.53 3.43 9.90
N LEU A 32 -0.71 2.32 9.16
CA LEU A 32 -2.05 1.88 8.75
C LEU A 32 -2.99 1.63 9.95
N SER A 33 -2.47 1.06 11.04
CA SER A 33 -3.23 0.84 12.28
C SER A 33 -3.56 2.15 13.02
N GLU A 34 -2.68 3.15 12.95
CA GLU A 34 -2.91 4.48 13.52
C GLU A 34 -4.03 5.19 12.74
N ILE A 35 -4.01 5.13 11.40
CA ILE A 35 -5.09 5.66 10.56
C ILE A 35 -6.41 4.94 10.83
N ALA A 36 -6.39 3.61 11.01
CA ALA A 36 -7.59 2.85 11.39
C ALA A 36 -8.18 3.32 12.73
N SER A 37 -7.32 3.63 13.71
CA SER A 37 -7.72 4.17 15.01
C SER A 37 -8.33 5.57 14.88
N ALA A 38 -7.69 6.45 14.12
CA ALA A 38 -8.23 7.79 13.83
C ALA A 38 -9.59 7.74 13.11
N ALA A 39 -9.75 6.82 12.15
CA ALA A 39 -11.04 6.60 11.49
C ALA A 39 -12.13 6.11 12.47
N GLN A 40 -11.77 5.29 13.45
CA GLN A 40 -12.70 4.84 14.50
C GLN A 40 -13.13 6.00 15.40
N GLU A 41 -12.19 6.84 15.84
CA GLU A 41 -12.48 8.05 16.62
C GLU A 41 -13.38 9.03 15.86
N GLY A 42 -13.14 9.18 14.55
CA GLY A 42 -13.98 9.95 13.62
C GLY A 42 -15.34 9.32 13.29
N ARG A 43 -15.70 8.19 13.90
CA ARG A 43 -16.94 7.43 13.66
C ARG A 43 -17.11 6.94 12.21
N LEU A 44 -16.00 6.77 11.47
CA LEU A 44 -15.95 6.23 10.12
C LEU A 44 -15.87 4.69 10.15
N ALA A 45 -16.88 4.03 10.72
CA ALA A 45 -16.84 2.61 11.06
C ALA A 45 -16.49 1.68 9.87
N ARG A 46 -16.97 2.00 8.66
CA ARG A 46 -16.65 1.20 7.45
C ARG A 46 -15.19 1.33 7.05
N LEU A 47 -14.60 2.52 7.19
CA LEU A 47 -13.20 2.78 6.87
C LEU A 47 -12.29 2.15 7.93
N ALA A 48 -12.58 2.34 9.21
CA ALA A 48 -11.84 1.71 10.30
C ALA A 48 -11.79 0.18 10.13
N LYS A 49 -12.93 -0.43 9.80
CA LYS A 49 -13.01 -1.88 9.52
C LYS A 49 -12.21 -2.29 8.28
N LEU A 50 -12.19 -1.47 7.24
CA LEU A 50 -11.40 -1.74 6.04
C LEU A 50 -9.90 -1.72 6.36
N LEU A 51 -9.43 -0.70 7.08
CA LEU A 51 -8.02 -0.48 7.37
C LEU A 51 -7.47 -1.47 8.41
N ALA A 52 -8.29 -1.90 9.37
CA ALA A 52 -7.91 -2.90 10.37
C ALA A 52 -7.90 -4.35 9.85
N GLY A 53 -8.26 -4.59 8.59
CA GLY A 53 -8.21 -5.91 7.97
C GLY A 53 -6.78 -6.39 7.68
N GLU A 54 -6.66 -7.62 7.23
CA GLU A 54 -5.41 -8.19 6.72
C GLU A 54 -5.64 -8.70 5.30
N GLY A 55 -4.72 -8.41 4.39
CA GLY A 55 -4.78 -8.87 3.01
C GLY A 55 -4.15 -7.92 2.01
N ALA A 56 -4.26 -8.29 0.72
CA ALA A 56 -3.58 -7.58 -0.36
C ALA A 56 -3.99 -6.10 -0.49
N VAL A 57 -5.22 -5.75 -0.11
CA VAL A 57 -5.68 -4.35 -0.12
C VAL A 57 -4.96 -3.54 0.96
N GLN A 58 -4.82 -4.10 2.17
CA GLN A 58 -4.16 -3.43 3.29
C GLN A 58 -2.65 -3.38 3.09
N ASP A 59 -2.03 -4.43 2.55
CA ASP A 59 -0.62 -4.40 2.16
C ASP A 59 -0.37 -3.32 1.08
N PHE A 60 -1.28 -3.17 0.11
CA PHE A 60 -1.20 -2.10 -0.88
C PHE A 60 -1.36 -0.71 -0.25
N LEU A 61 -2.37 -0.50 0.61
CA LEU A 61 -2.59 0.79 1.27
C LEU A 61 -1.42 1.17 2.17
N ALA A 62 -0.87 0.22 2.94
CA ALA A 62 0.32 0.43 3.74
C ALA A 62 1.51 0.88 2.87
N ALA A 63 1.72 0.23 1.72
CA ALA A 63 2.77 0.62 0.78
C ALA A 63 2.54 2.00 0.17
N VAL A 64 1.29 2.34 -0.18
CA VAL A 64 0.93 3.64 -0.74
C VAL A 64 1.17 4.77 0.27
N PHE A 65 0.75 4.60 1.53
CA PHE A 65 0.97 5.60 2.57
C PHE A 65 2.46 5.74 2.92
N ASP A 66 3.19 4.62 2.96
CA ASP A 66 4.62 4.68 3.24
C ASP A 66 5.40 5.36 2.10
N LEU A 67 5.01 5.16 0.84
CA LEU A 67 5.72 5.71 -0.31
C LEU A 67 5.27 7.13 -0.71
N SER A 68 4.07 7.55 -0.33
CA SER A 68 3.52 8.84 -0.71
C SER A 68 3.42 9.80 0.48
N PRO A 69 4.28 10.84 0.57
CA PRO A 69 4.18 11.83 1.64
C PRO A 69 2.84 12.57 1.62
N PHE A 70 2.20 12.72 0.46
CA PHE A 70 0.92 13.42 0.32
C PHE A 70 -0.29 12.67 0.88
N LEU A 71 -0.16 11.37 1.15
CA LEU A 71 -1.27 10.54 1.62
C LEU A 71 -1.16 10.21 3.12
N ARG A 72 -0.15 10.75 3.79
CA ARG A 72 0.07 10.58 5.24
C ARG A 72 -0.63 11.65 6.08
N ASP A 73 -0.82 12.85 5.51
CA ASP A 73 -1.44 14.03 6.15
C ASP A 73 -2.91 14.20 5.72
#